data_AF-A0A970U470-F1
#
_entry.id   AF-A0A970U470-F1
#
_cell.length_a   1.000
_cell.length_b   1.000
_cell.length_c   1.000
_cell.angle_alpha   90.00
_cell.angle_beta   90.00
_cell.angle_gamma   90.00
#
_symmetry.space_group_name_H-M   'P 1'
#
loop_
_entity.id
_entity.type
_entity.pdbx_description
1 polymer ?
#
loop_
_entity_poly.entity_id
_entity_poly.type
_entity_poly.pdbx_seq_one_letter_code
_entity_poly.pdbx_strand_id
1 'polypeptide(L)'
;MTVLAEGDNKEEYTANLLLNYIKEEKLNNIIGKKVKDILDINTEEVFKSDNERATFLKIKIDDLANAAKNIRLRIDSIHHIEPAALDEEFFSKAFPNKEVKDEKSLREHVAKKIELSHERDEKMVFRMQVMKAIVEKIKIDLPDNFIKRYLLDSDNQEYNLENIEDKYEEAKKSILYQLIEDKVSKDGEIKVDRVEVVQYIKDYIISSYFGVGYQNELSSEEDAQVTKMANDMAAKSENVKNAFENLMTEKIITEFQKRINPTIKKVTFEEFIESLQDKPTIKKENKTKN
;
A
#
# COMPACT_ATOMS: atom_id res chain seq x y z
N MET A 1 25.95 -10.55 -3.92
CA MET A 1 27.33 -10.58 -4.50
C MET A 1 27.51 -9.32 -5.32
N THR A 2 28.70 -8.73 -5.30
CA THR A 2 29.02 -7.62 -6.21
C THR A 2 29.72 -8.20 -7.43
N VAL A 3 29.22 -7.86 -8.62
CA VAL A 3 29.74 -8.35 -9.90
C VAL A 3 30.11 -7.18 -10.79
N LEU A 4 31.19 -7.33 -11.54
CA LEU A 4 31.48 -6.50 -12.71
C LEU A 4 30.82 -7.17 -13.92
N ALA A 5 29.82 -6.51 -14.47
CA ALA A 5 29.02 -6.99 -15.58
C ALA A 5 29.48 -6.33 -16.88
N GLU A 6 29.70 -7.15 -17.92
CA GLU A 6 30.04 -6.72 -19.27
C GLU A 6 28.99 -7.30 -20.23
N GLY A 7 28.17 -6.43 -20.83
CA GLY A 7 27.13 -6.82 -21.79
C GLY A 7 27.65 -6.88 -23.22
N ASP A 8 26.79 -7.30 -24.15
CA ASP A 8 27.09 -7.40 -25.59
C ASP A 8 27.63 -6.08 -26.20
N ASN A 9 27.33 -4.93 -25.58
CA ASN A 9 27.79 -3.60 -25.99
C ASN A 9 29.18 -3.22 -25.42
N LYS A 10 29.85 -4.10 -24.67
CA LYS A 10 31.16 -3.90 -24.01
C LYS A 10 31.22 -2.75 -23.00
N GLU A 11 30.07 -2.29 -22.50
CA GLU A 11 30.03 -1.38 -21.36
C GLU A 11 30.14 -2.19 -20.06
N GLU A 12 31.16 -1.88 -19.27
CA GLU A 12 31.35 -2.48 -17.94
C GLU A 12 30.61 -1.67 -16.88
N TYR A 13 29.85 -2.34 -16.03
CA TYR A 13 29.20 -1.72 -14.89
C TYR A 13 29.23 -2.64 -13.66
N THR A 14 29.31 -2.04 -12.48
CA THR A 14 29.20 -2.79 -11.22
C THR A 14 27.74 -2.97 -10.84
N ALA A 15 27.35 -4.18 -10.48
CA ALA A 15 25.98 -4.50 -10.05
C ALA A 15 25.96 -5.42 -8.82
N ASN A 16 24.87 -5.35 -8.07
CA ASN A 16 24.60 -6.24 -6.95
C ASN A 16 23.72 -7.39 -7.42
N LEU A 17 24.28 -8.60 -7.50
CA LEU A 17 23.54 -9.82 -7.76
C LEU A 17 23.07 -10.43 -6.45
N LEU A 18 21.78 -10.27 -6.16
CA LEU A 18 21.12 -10.85 -4.98
C LEU A 18 20.56 -12.24 -5.32
N LEU A 19 20.93 -13.26 -4.55
CA LEU A 19 20.55 -14.65 -4.87
C LEU A 19 19.03 -14.88 -4.76
N ASN A 20 18.34 -14.13 -3.90
CA ASN A 20 16.88 -14.22 -3.77
C ASN A 20 16.13 -13.69 -5.01
N TYR A 21 16.78 -12.91 -5.89
CA TYR A 21 16.22 -12.42 -7.16
C TYR A 21 16.39 -13.42 -8.31
N ILE A 22 17.14 -14.50 -8.08
CA ILE A 22 17.47 -15.50 -9.09
C ILE A 22 16.50 -16.68 -8.98
N LYS A 23 16.00 -17.16 -10.13
CA LYS A 23 15.16 -18.37 -10.16
C LYS A 23 15.90 -19.56 -9.57
N GLU A 24 15.19 -20.39 -8.80
CA GLU A 24 15.80 -21.47 -8.02
C GLU A 24 16.59 -22.46 -8.90
N GLU A 25 16.07 -22.78 -10.08
CA GLU A 25 16.71 -23.68 -11.04
C GLU A 25 18.02 -23.14 -11.62
N LYS A 26 18.26 -21.82 -11.55
CA LYS A 26 19.49 -21.17 -12.03
C LYS A 26 20.52 -20.98 -10.91
N LEU A 27 20.16 -21.13 -9.64
CA LEU A 27 21.07 -20.95 -8.50
C LEU A 27 22.23 -21.94 -8.52
N ASN A 28 22.02 -23.18 -8.99
CA ASN A 28 23.06 -24.21 -9.06
C ASN A 28 24.26 -23.80 -9.91
N ASN A 29 24.08 -22.89 -10.88
CA ASN A 29 25.17 -22.39 -11.73
C ASN A 29 26.04 -21.33 -11.03
N ILE A 30 25.55 -20.79 -9.91
CA ILE A 30 26.12 -19.64 -9.20
C ILE A 30 26.66 -20.07 -7.83
N ILE A 31 25.99 -20.99 -7.15
CA ILE A 31 26.43 -21.55 -5.87
C ILE A 31 27.77 -22.28 -6.05
N GLY A 32 28.71 -22.03 -5.14
CA GLY A 32 30.05 -22.63 -5.16
C GLY A 32 31.10 -21.85 -5.98
N LYS A 33 30.70 -20.80 -6.70
CA LYS A 33 31.63 -19.88 -7.37
C LYS A 33 32.38 -19.01 -6.36
N LYS A 34 33.59 -18.61 -6.73
CA LYS A 34 34.52 -17.84 -5.90
C LYS A 34 34.73 -16.45 -6.46
N VAL A 35 35.28 -15.57 -5.63
CA VAL A 35 35.76 -14.25 -6.07
C VAL A 35 36.73 -14.42 -7.23
N LYS A 36 36.57 -13.59 -8.26
CA LYS A 36 37.23 -13.61 -9.59
C LYS A 36 36.71 -14.65 -10.58
N ASP A 37 35.80 -15.55 -10.21
CA ASP A 37 35.18 -16.44 -11.18
C ASP A 37 34.34 -15.64 -12.18
N ILE A 38 34.27 -16.17 -13.40
CA ILE A 38 33.48 -15.62 -14.50
C ILE A 38 32.23 -16.47 -14.70
N LEU A 39 31.11 -15.82 -14.93
CA LEU A 39 29.79 -16.39 -15.14
C LEU A 39 29.18 -15.73 -16.38
N ASP A 40 28.84 -16.52 -17.39
CA ASP A 40 28.02 -16.04 -18.50
C ASP A 40 26.55 -16.33 -18.16
N ILE A 41 25.71 -15.29 -18.15
CA ILE A 41 24.29 -15.41 -17.81
C ILE A 41 23.40 -14.86 -18.93
N ASN A 42 22.21 -15.44 -19.05
CA ASN A 42 21.11 -14.86 -19.81
C ASN A 42 20.16 -14.12 -18.85
N THR A 43 20.03 -12.81 -19.00
CA THR A 43 19.27 -11.94 -18.09
C THR A 43 17.76 -12.14 -18.19
N GLU A 44 17.23 -12.64 -19.32
CA GLU A 44 15.81 -12.98 -19.46
C GLU A 44 15.46 -14.28 -18.72
N GLU A 45 16.43 -15.19 -18.58
CA GLU A 45 16.20 -16.49 -17.98
C GLU A 45 16.47 -16.53 -16.47
N VAL A 46 17.39 -15.69 -15.97
CA VAL A 46 17.95 -15.80 -14.62
C VAL A 46 17.10 -15.17 -13.51
N PHE A 47 16.46 -14.03 -13.75
CA PHE A 47 15.72 -13.29 -12.72
C PHE A 47 14.27 -13.75 -12.57
N LYS A 48 13.68 -13.70 -11.37
CA LYS A 48 12.29 -14.15 -11.12
C LYS A 48 11.26 -13.17 -11.70
N SER A 49 11.60 -11.90 -11.82
CA SER A 49 10.74 -10.85 -12.39
C SER A 49 11.50 -9.79 -13.19
N ASP A 50 10.76 -9.08 -14.04
CA ASP A 50 11.29 -7.93 -14.81
C ASP A 50 11.80 -6.80 -13.91
N ASN A 51 11.19 -6.60 -12.73
CA ASN A 51 11.64 -5.59 -11.76
C ASN A 51 13.06 -5.89 -11.26
N GLU A 52 13.32 -7.14 -10.91
CA GLU A 52 14.64 -7.58 -10.43
C GLU A 52 15.68 -7.49 -11.55
N ARG A 53 15.30 -7.88 -12.78
CA ARG A 53 16.14 -7.74 -13.97
C ARG A 53 16.48 -6.28 -14.26
N ALA A 54 15.50 -5.39 -14.27
CA ALA A 54 15.68 -3.94 -14.46
C ALA A 54 16.61 -3.34 -13.39
N THR A 55 16.41 -3.76 -12.13
CA THR A 55 17.23 -3.32 -10.99
C THR A 55 18.69 -3.75 -11.17
N PHE A 56 18.94 -5.01 -11.57
CA PHE A 56 20.28 -5.51 -11.82
C PHE A 56 20.98 -4.78 -12.98
N LEU A 57 20.23 -4.53 -14.06
CA LEU A 57 20.71 -3.83 -15.26
C LEU A 57 20.81 -2.31 -15.08
N LYS A 58 20.28 -1.75 -13.98
CA LYS A 58 20.22 -0.31 -13.70
C LYS A 58 19.48 0.49 -14.78
N ILE A 59 18.41 -0.09 -15.31
CA ILE A 59 17.54 0.55 -16.32
C ILE A 59 16.09 0.56 -15.83
N LYS A 60 15.23 1.29 -16.54
CA LYS A 60 13.78 1.24 -16.30
C LYS A 60 13.19 -0.04 -16.88
N ILE A 61 12.06 -0.48 -16.32
CA ILE A 61 11.33 -1.67 -16.79
C ILE A 61 10.94 -1.50 -18.27
N ASP A 62 10.52 -0.31 -18.66
CA ASP A 62 10.10 0.00 -20.04
C ASP A 62 11.23 -0.19 -21.08
N ASP A 63 12.49 -0.11 -20.64
CA ASP A 63 13.67 -0.21 -21.51
C ASP A 63 14.19 -1.65 -21.65
N LEU A 64 13.62 -2.62 -20.92
CA LEU A 64 14.09 -4.02 -20.87
C LEU A 64 14.07 -4.73 -22.22
N ALA A 65 13.18 -4.34 -23.13
CA ALA A 65 13.06 -4.95 -24.46
C ALA A 65 14.34 -4.79 -25.29
N ASN A 66 15.10 -3.72 -25.05
CA ASN A 66 16.36 -3.40 -25.75
C ASN A 66 17.60 -3.74 -24.93
N ALA A 67 17.44 -4.32 -23.74
CA ALA A 67 18.55 -4.58 -22.85
C ALA A 67 19.38 -5.80 -23.27
N ALA A 68 20.65 -5.82 -22.87
CA ALA A 68 21.55 -6.93 -23.14
C ALA A 68 20.99 -8.25 -22.57
N LYS A 69 20.88 -9.25 -23.44
CA LYS A 69 20.33 -10.57 -23.07
C LYS A 69 21.41 -11.44 -22.46
N ASN A 70 22.60 -11.49 -23.07
CA ASN A 70 23.72 -12.24 -22.56
C ASN A 70 24.73 -11.27 -21.95
N ILE A 71 25.15 -11.55 -20.72
CA ILE A 71 26.10 -10.72 -19.99
C ILE A 71 27.11 -11.62 -19.32
N ARG A 72 28.38 -11.21 -19.40
CA ARG A 72 29.47 -11.81 -18.66
C ARG A 72 29.63 -11.11 -17.32
N LEU A 73 29.62 -11.87 -16.24
CA LEU A 73 29.80 -11.39 -14.88
C LEU A 73 31.13 -11.89 -14.33
N ARG A 74 31.95 -10.99 -13.81
CA ARG A 74 33.09 -11.33 -12.95
C ARG A 74 32.71 -11.06 -11.50
N ILE A 75 32.84 -12.05 -10.64
CA ILE A 75 32.54 -11.90 -9.21
C ILE A 75 33.65 -11.06 -8.56
N ASP A 76 33.30 -9.89 -8.04
CA ASP A 76 34.25 -9.00 -7.37
C ASP A 76 34.26 -9.23 -5.86
N SER A 77 33.08 -9.35 -5.25
CA SER A 77 32.95 -9.69 -3.83
C SER A 77 31.74 -10.58 -3.55
N ILE A 78 31.90 -11.45 -2.55
CA ILE A 78 30.83 -12.29 -2.02
C ILE A 78 30.58 -11.83 -0.59
N HIS A 79 29.35 -11.38 -0.33
CA HIS A 79 28.89 -10.98 0.99
C HIS A 79 27.95 -12.05 1.54
N HIS A 80 28.20 -12.50 2.76
CA HIS A 80 27.27 -13.32 3.52
C HIS A 80 26.54 -12.43 4.51
N ILE A 81 25.22 -12.52 4.54
CA ILE A 81 24.40 -11.85 5.55
C ILE A 81 24.24 -12.85 6.68
N GLU A 82 24.89 -12.56 7.80
CA GLU A 82 24.70 -13.31 9.04
C GLU A 82 23.83 -12.48 9.99
N PRO A 83 22.85 -13.10 10.67
CA PRO A 83 22.09 -12.41 11.69
C PRO A 83 23.03 -11.82 12.76
N ALA A 84 22.91 -10.53 13.03
CA ALA A 84 23.63 -9.90 14.13
C ALA A 84 23.14 -10.47 15.46
N ALA A 85 24.04 -10.58 16.44
CA ALA A 85 23.64 -10.85 17.82
C ALA A 85 22.78 -9.67 18.34
N LEU A 86 21.76 -9.97 19.15
CA LEU A 86 20.90 -8.95 19.75
C LEU A 86 21.59 -8.31 20.97
N ASP A 87 22.68 -7.59 20.72
CA ASP A 87 23.52 -6.94 21.71
C ASP A 87 23.43 -5.40 21.64
N GLU A 88 24.16 -4.71 22.52
CA GLU A 88 24.18 -3.25 22.59
C GLU A 88 24.65 -2.60 21.27
N GLU A 89 25.53 -3.26 20.52
CA GLU A 89 26.02 -2.76 19.23
C GLU A 89 24.89 -2.83 18.19
N PHE A 90 24.16 -3.94 18.14
CA PHE A 90 22.98 -4.08 17.30
C PHE A 90 21.94 -3.00 17.63
N PHE A 91 21.57 -2.83 18.89
CA PHE A 91 20.56 -1.85 19.27
C PHE A 91 20.99 -0.41 18.98
N SER A 92 22.26 -0.08 19.21
CA SER A 92 22.80 1.25 18.92
C SER A 92 22.82 1.58 17.43
N LYS A 93 23.07 0.58 16.57
CA LYS A 93 23.10 0.75 15.10
C LYS A 93 21.71 0.71 14.48
N ALA A 94 20.85 -0.22 14.92
CA ALA A 94 19.52 -0.41 14.35
C ALA A 94 18.50 0.62 14.87
N PHE A 95 18.66 1.10 16.10
CA PHE A 95 17.74 2.04 16.75
C PHE A 95 18.51 3.25 17.31
N PRO A 96 19.00 4.14 16.44
CA PRO A 96 19.84 5.28 16.83
C PRO A 96 19.15 6.26 17.79
N ASN A 97 17.81 6.28 17.78
CA ASN A 97 16.99 7.11 18.68
C ASN A 97 16.92 6.56 20.11
N LYS A 98 17.54 5.39 20.38
CA LYS A 98 17.67 4.76 21.69
C LYS A 98 16.36 4.40 22.38
N GLU A 99 15.25 4.30 21.65
CA GLU A 99 13.98 3.80 22.21
C GLU A 99 14.02 2.30 22.47
N VAL A 100 14.75 1.55 21.65
CA VAL A 100 14.94 0.10 21.77
C VAL A 100 16.36 -0.18 22.21
N LYS A 101 16.54 -0.85 23.36
CA LYS A 101 17.84 -1.06 24.00
C LYS A 101 18.14 -2.51 24.37
N ASP A 102 17.12 -3.35 24.34
CA ASP A 102 17.20 -4.75 24.73
C ASP A 102 16.14 -5.56 23.96
N GLU A 103 16.22 -6.89 24.07
CA GLU A 103 15.28 -7.78 23.38
C GLU A 103 13.82 -7.53 23.80
N LYS A 104 13.58 -7.13 25.06
CA LYS A 104 12.23 -6.87 25.56
C LYS A 104 11.61 -5.66 24.87
N SER A 105 12.31 -4.53 24.88
CA SER A 105 11.90 -3.30 24.19
C SER A 105 11.80 -3.50 22.68
N LEU A 106 12.63 -4.38 22.09
CA LEU A 106 12.50 -4.76 20.68
C LEU A 106 11.19 -5.49 20.40
N ARG A 107 10.83 -6.48 21.24
CA ARG A 107 9.57 -7.22 21.12
C ARG A 107 8.36 -6.30 21.29
N GLU A 108 8.39 -5.39 22.26
CA GLU A 108 7.34 -4.38 22.46
C GLU A 108 7.23 -3.44 21.25
N HIS A 109 8.36 -3.00 20.70
CA HIS A 109 8.40 -2.14 19.52
C HIS A 109 7.82 -2.84 18.28
N VAL A 110 8.21 -4.09 18.03
CA VAL A 110 7.64 -4.89 16.92
C VAL A 110 6.15 -5.15 17.14
N ALA A 111 5.73 -5.48 18.37
CA ALA A 111 4.32 -5.68 18.69
C ALA A 111 3.49 -4.42 18.41
N LYS A 112 3.98 -3.24 18.80
CA LYS A 112 3.33 -1.95 18.52
C LYS A 112 3.21 -1.68 17.02
N LYS A 113 4.24 -2.00 16.22
CA LYS A 113 4.17 -1.86 14.75
C LYS A 113 3.12 -2.78 14.14
N ILE A 114 3.02 -4.02 14.63
CA ILE A 114 1.97 -4.96 14.21
C ILE A 114 0.58 -4.46 14.62
N GLU A 115 0.43 -3.95 15.84
CA GLU A 115 -0.81 -3.37 16.34
C GLU A 115 -1.27 -2.18 15.49
N LEU A 116 -0.38 -1.23 15.16
CA LEU A 116 -0.69 -0.10 14.28
C LEU A 116 -1.14 -0.55 12.88
N SER A 117 -0.56 -1.63 12.35
CA SER A 117 -1.02 -2.20 11.08
C SER A 117 -2.45 -2.76 11.21
N HIS A 118 -2.74 -3.49 12.28
CA HIS A 118 -4.06 -4.07 12.51
C HIS A 118 -5.13 -3.02 12.87
N GLU A 119 -4.79 -1.94 13.57
CA GLU A 119 -5.72 -0.83 13.84
C GLU A 119 -6.26 -0.22 12.54
N ARG A 120 -5.41 -0.08 11.52
CA ARG A 120 -5.81 0.43 10.21
C ARG A 120 -6.82 -0.51 9.54
N ASP A 121 -6.54 -1.81 9.59
CA ASP A 121 -7.42 -2.82 9.01
C ASP A 121 -8.74 -2.89 9.78
N GLU A 122 -8.71 -2.83 11.11
CA GLU A 122 -9.90 -2.80 11.97
C GLU A 122 -10.79 -1.61 11.65
N LYS A 123 -10.21 -0.41 11.53
CA LYS A 123 -10.95 0.81 11.13
C LYS A 123 -11.62 0.65 9.76
N MET A 124 -10.96 -0.03 8.82
CA MET A 124 -11.55 -0.32 7.51
C MET A 124 -12.75 -1.28 7.61
N VAL A 125 -12.62 -2.38 8.36
CA VAL A 125 -13.74 -3.32 8.58
C VAL A 125 -14.89 -2.62 9.28
N PHE A 126 -14.59 -1.88 10.35
CA PHE A 126 -15.58 -1.14 11.11
C PHE A 126 -16.34 -0.15 10.21
N ARG A 127 -15.61 0.63 9.38
CA ARG A 127 -16.23 1.53 8.40
C ARG A 127 -17.19 0.78 7.48
N MET A 128 -16.77 -0.33 6.89
CA MET A 128 -17.62 -1.13 5.99
C MET A 128 -18.89 -1.62 6.69
N GLN A 129 -18.77 -2.12 7.92
CA GLN A 129 -19.91 -2.61 8.71
C GLN A 129 -20.88 -1.48 9.08
N VAL A 130 -20.36 -0.34 9.51
CA VAL A 130 -21.18 0.84 9.83
C VAL A 130 -21.94 1.30 8.60
N MET A 131 -21.26 1.45 7.46
CA MET A 131 -21.88 1.86 6.20
C MET A 131 -22.98 0.90 5.78
N LYS A 132 -22.70 -0.42 5.76
CA LYS A 132 -23.70 -1.44 5.45
C LYS A 132 -24.91 -1.35 6.38
N ALA A 133 -24.68 -1.26 7.69
CA ALA A 133 -25.76 -1.18 8.68
C ALA A 133 -26.60 0.09 8.54
N ILE A 134 -25.99 1.22 8.17
CA ILE A 134 -26.72 2.47 7.95
C ILE A 134 -27.61 2.36 6.70
N VAL A 135 -27.08 1.88 5.58
CA VAL A 135 -27.87 1.72 4.34
C VAL A 135 -29.01 0.72 4.51
N GLU A 136 -28.80 -0.37 5.25
CA GLU A 136 -29.87 -1.35 5.54
C GLU A 136 -30.98 -0.77 6.43
N LYS A 137 -30.65 0.17 7.33
CA LYS A 137 -31.61 0.79 8.25
C LYS A 137 -32.31 2.02 7.65
N ILE A 138 -31.61 2.81 6.84
CA ILE A 138 -32.13 4.05 6.26
C ILE A 138 -32.90 3.73 4.98
N LYS A 139 -34.22 3.68 5.09
CA LYS A 139 -35.14 3.61 3.95
C LYS A 139 -35.50 5.03 3.52
N ILE A 140 -34.69 5.63 2.66
CA ILE A 140 -35.01 6.90 2.00
C ILE A 140 -35.46 6.58 0.57
N ASP A 141 -36.65 7.07 0.23
CA ASP A 141 -37.14 7.02 -1.14
C ASP A 141 -36.43 8.09 -1.96
N LEU A 142 -35.42 7.66 -2.70
CA LEU A 142 -34.70 8.51 -3.64
C LEU A 142 -35.46 8.62 -4.97
N PRO A 143 -35.46 9.80 -5.64
CA PRO A 143 -36.20 10.01 -6.87
C PRO A 143 -35.51 9.31 -8.06
N ASP A 144 -35.86 8.06 -8.31
CA ASP A 144 -35.09 7.19 -9.21
C ASP A 144 -34.92 7.75 -10.62
N ASN A 145 -35.99 8.28 -11.21
CA ASN A 145 -35.95 8.88 -12.55
C ASN A 145 -35.03 10.11 -12.63
N PHE A 146 -34.96 10.90 -11.56
CA PHE A 146 -34.07 12.06 -11.52
C PHE A 146 -32.61 11.59 -11.45
N ILE A 147 -32.32 10.62 -10.60
CA ILE A 147 -30.95 10.10 -10.42
C ILE A 147 -30.46 9.45 -11.71
N LYS A 148 -31.26 8.60 -12.36
CA LYS A 148 -30.88 7.98 -13.64
C LYS A 148 -30.57 9.01 -14.71
N ARG A 149 -31.42 10.04 -14.84
CA ARG A 149 -31.17 11.15 -15.77
C ARG A 149 -29.90 11.91 -15.41
N TYR A 150 -29.71 12.22 -14.13
CA TYR A 150 -28.51 12.91 -13.65
C TYR A 150 -27.22 12.13 -13.92
N LEU A 151 -27.23 10.81 -13.72
CA LEU A 151 -26.07 9.95 -14.01
C LEU A 151 -25.76 9.90 -15.52
N LEU A 152 -26.79 9.84 -16.37
CA LEU A 152 -26.64 9.88 -17.84
C LEU A 152 -26.17 11.23 -18.37
N ASP A 153 -26.57 12.32 -17.71
CA ASP A 153 -26.19 13.69 -18.05
C ASP A 153 -24.82 14.08 -17.49
N SER A 154 -24.19 13.23 -16.68
CA SER A 154 -22.87 13.50 -16.11
C SER A 154 -21.77 13.39 -17.17
N ASP A 155 -20.77 14.26 -17.13
CA ASP A 155 -19.58 14.19 -18.02
C ASP A 155 -18.72 12.93 -17.78
N ASN A 156 -19.10 12.08 -16.83
CA ASN A 156 -18.44 10.83 -16.51
C ASN A 156 -18.95 9.73 -17.47
N GLN A 157 -18.05 9.18 -18.29
CA GLN A 157 -18.34 8.09 -19.24
C GLN A 157 -18.73 6.74 -18.58
N GLU A 158 -18.87 6.70 -17.27
CA GLU A 158 -19.19 5.52 -16.48
C GLU A 158 -20.64 5.01 -16.66
N TYR A 159 -21.59 5.90 -17.00
CA TYR A 159 -23.01 5.60 -17.14
C TYR A 159 -23.53 5.90 -18.55
N ASN A 160 -24.29 4.97 -19.12
CA ASN A 160 -24.94 5.13 -20.42
C ASN A 160 -26.27 4.32 -20.45
N LEU A 161 -27.06 4.50 -21.51
CA LEU A 161 -28.37 3.85 -21.64
C LEU A 161 -28.31 2.31 -21.60
N GLU A 162 -27.17 1.71 -21.95
CA GLU A 162 -27.01 0.25 -21.98
C GLU A 162 -26.69 -0.33 -20.60
N ASN A 163 -25.98 0.42 -19.74
CA ASN A 163 -25.49 -0.08 -18.45
C ASN A 163 -26.19 0.54 -17.22
N ILE A 164 -26.98 1.60 -17.41
CA ILE A 164 -27.58 2.36 -16.30
C ILE A 164 -28.44 1.48 -15.41
N GLU A 165 -29.24 0.58 -15.97
CA GLU A 165 -30.13 -0.29 -15.18
C GLU A 165 -29.36 -1.29 -14.32
N ASP A 166 -28.27 -1.85 -14.85
CA ASP A 166 -27.44 -2.81 -14.13
C ASP A 166 -26.64 -2.14 -13.00
N LYS A 167 -26.17 -0.91 -13.23
CA LYS A 167 -25.37 -0.14 -12.25
C LYS A 167 -26.21 0.68 -11.28
N TYR A 168 -27.51 0.84 -11.54
CA TYR A 168 -28.34 1.82 -10.83
C TYR A 168 -28.37 1.58 -9.32
N GLU A 169 -28.52 0.31 -8.90
CA GLU A 169 -28.62 -0.03 -7.48
C GLU A 169 -27.34 0.29 -6.70
N GLU A 170 -26.16 0.14 -7.33
CA GLU A 170 -24.89 0.50 -6.71
C GLU A 170 -24.72 2.02 -6.65
N ALA A 171 -25.04 2.72 -7.74
CA ALA A 171 -25.02 4.18 -7.78
C ALA A 171 -25.97 4.80 -6.75
N LYS A 172 -27.18 4.23 -6.60
CA LYS A 172 -28.17 4.64 -5.59
C LYS A 172 -27.63 4.49 -4.17
N LYS A 173 -26.94 3.38 -3.86
CA LYS A 173 -26.27 3.20 -2.57
C LYS A 173 -25.17 4.22 -2.36
N SER A 174 -24.34 4.50 -3.38
CA SER A 174 -23.29 5.52 -3.31
C SER A 174 -23.84 6.92 -3.02
N ILE A 175 -24.94 7.30 -3.67
CA ILE A 175 -25.61 8.58 -3.44
C ILE A 175 -26.17 8.65 -2.02
N LEU A 176 -26.79 7.56 -1.55
CA LEU A 176 -27.29 7.48 -0.18
C LEU A 176 -26.14 7.64 0.83
N TYR A 177 -24.99 7.00 0.59
CA TYR A 177 -23.79 7.17 1.42
C TYR A 177 -23.35 8.63 1.48
N GLN A 178 -23.22 9.30 0.33
CA GLN A 178 -22.83 10.72 0.29
C GLN A 178 -23.80 11.61 1.08
N LEU A 179 -25.12 11.38 0.95
CA LEU A 179 -26.13 12.14 1.70
C LEU A 179 -26.01 11.95 3.21
N ILE A 180 -25.71 10.73 3.65
CA ILE A 180 -25.49 10.40 5.05
C ILE A 180 -24.23 11.10 5.57
N GLU A 181 -23.13 10.98 4.83
CA GLU A 181 -21.84 11.63 5.14
C GLU A 181 -21.99 13.15 5.27
N ASP A 182 -22.69 13.77 4.33
CA ASP A 182 -22.98 15.21 4.35
C ASP A 182 -23.80 15.60 5.59
N LYS A 183 -24.79 14.78 5.97
CA LYS A 183 -25.64 15.04 7.13
C LYS A 183 -24.86 14.93 8.43
N VAL A 184 -24.03 13.90 8.57
CA VAL A 184 -23.19 13.68 9.76
C VAL A 184 -22.12 14.75 9.87
N SER A 185 -21.51 15.14 8.75
CA SER A 185 -20.52 16.21 8.71
C SER A 185 -21.11 17.53 9.18
N LYS A 186 -22.33 17.87 8.71
CA LYS A 186 -23.04 19.08 9.14
C LYS A 186 -23.41 19.03 10.63
N ASP A 187 -23.97 17.91 11.10
CA ASP A 187 -24.44 17.77 12.49
C ASP A 187 -23.30 17.64 13.50
N GLY A 188 -22.15 17.12 13.09
CA GLY A 188 -20.95 17.00 13.91
C GLY A 188 -19.99 18.18 13.76
N GLU A 189 -20.36 19.20 12.97
CA GLU A 189 -19.50 20.35 12.62
C GLU A 189 -18.09 19.93 12.16
N ILE A 190 -18.02 18.83 11.40
CA ILE A 190 -16.75 18.23 10.98
C ILE A 190 -16.06 19.17 10.00
N LYS A 191 -14.81 19.53 10.33
CA LYS A 191 -13.94 20.37 9.51
C LYS A 191 -12.61 19.66 9.32
N VAL A 192 -12.01 19.87 8.16
CA VAL A 192 -10.65 19.43 7.84
C VAL A 192 -9.85 20.67 7.51
N ASP A 193 -8.81 20.92 8.29
CA ASP A 193 -7.94 22.06 8.09
C ASP A 193 -6.80 21.73 7.13
N ARG A 194 -6.26 22.76 6.47
CA ARG A 194 -5.14 22.61 5.53
C ARG A 194 -3.91 21.94 6.16
N VAL A 195 -3.66 22.23 7.44
CA VAL A 195 -2.54 21.63 8.19
C VAL A 195 -2.72 20.12 8.29
N GLU A 196 -3.95 19.65 8.55
CA GLU A 196 -4.26 18.22 8.61
C GLU A 196 -4.08 17.55 7.25
N VAL A 197 -4.49 18.22 6.17
CA VAL A 197 -4.29 17.70 4.80
C VAL A 197 -2.81 17.49 4.49
N VAL A 198 -1.97 18.48 4.79
CA VAL A 198 -0.52 18.36 4.56
C VAL A 198 0.08 17.27 5.44
N GLN A 199 -0.36 17.16 6.70
CA GLN A 199 0.08 16.11 7.61
C GLN A 199 -0.32 14.72 7.12
N TYR A 200 -1.54 14.54 6.63
CA TYR A 200 -2.00 13.28 6.04
C TYR A 200 -1.15 12.86 4.84
N ILE A 201 -0.83 13.80 3.94
CA ILE A 201 0.05 13.54 2.80
C ILE A 201 1.45 13.15 3.29
N LYS A 202 1.98 13.84 4.32
CA LYS A 202 3.26 13.51 4.96
C LYS A 202 3.22 12.07 5.50
N ASP A 203 2.22 11.72 6.30
CA ASP A 203 2.07 10.39 6.89
C ASP A 203 1.92 9.28 5.83
N TYR A 204 1.25 9.58 4.71
CA TYR A 204 1.17 8.69 3.56
C TYR A 204 2.54 8.44 2.92
N ILE A 205 3.35 9.50 2.71
CA ILE A 205 4.71 9.36 2.18
C ILE A 205 5.57 8.54 3.15
N ILE A 206 5.51 8.84 4.45
CA ILE A 206 6.25 8.09 5.49
C ILE A 206 5.88 6.62 5.42
N SER A 207 4.58 6.32 5.43
CA SER A 207 4.09 4.94 5.38
C SER A 207 4.49 4.22 4.09
N SER A 208 4.58 4.93 2.97
CA SER A 208 4.94 4.35 1.67
C SER A 208 6.42 4.03 1.54
N TYR A 209 7.31 4.86 2.11
CA TYR A 209 8.76 4.70 1.98
C TYR A 209 9.38 3.92 3.15
N PHE A 210 8.92 4.16 4.36
CA PHE A 210 9.51 3.62 5.60
C PHE A 210 8.63 2.53 6.23
N GLY A 211 7.36 2.46 5.85
CA GLY A 211 6.39 1.55 6.44
C GLY A 211 5.56 2.20 7.55
N VAL A 212 4.51 1.50 7.98
CA VAL A 212 3.58 1.99 9.00
C VAL A 212 4.29 2.14 10.35
N GLY A 213 4.05 3.26 11.04
CA GLY A 213 4.57 3.53 12.39
C GLY A 213 5.88 4.32 12.45
N TYR A 214 6.47 4.67 11.31
CA TYR A 214 7.75 5.38 11.23
C TYR A 214 7.68 6.90 11.46
N GLN A 215 6.49 7.46 11.77
CA GLN A 215 6.29 8.91 11.88
C GLN A 215 7.20 9.58 12.91
N ASN A 216 7.58 8.86 13.97
CA ASN A 216 8.43 9.38 15.06
C ASN A 216 9.86 8.80 15.02
N GLU A 217 10.20 8.04 13.98
CA GLU A 217 11.50 7.37 13.87
C GLU A 217 12.44 8.07 12.87
N LEU A 218 11.92 9.00 12.07
CA LEU A 218 12.71 9.76 11.11
C LEU A 218 13.76 10.62 11.81
N SER A 219 14.96 10.66 11.24
CA SER A 219 15.94 11.70 11.56
C SER A 219 15.41 13.07 11.16
N SER A 220 15.97 14.14 11.73
CA SER A 220 15.58 15.51 11.39
C SER A 220 15.77 15.84 9.90
N GLU A 221 16.75 15.22 9.24
CA GLU A 221 17.01 15.40 7.80
C GLU A 221 15.95 14.68 6.95
N GLU A 222 15.62 13.43 7.30
CA GLU A 222 14.54 12.67 6.65
C GLU A 222 13.20 13.37 6.85
N ASP A 223 12.88 13.82 8.06
CA ASP A 223 11.63 14.53 8.35
C ASP A 223 11.51 15.82 7.52
N ALA A 224 12.59 16.59 7.40
CA ALA A 224 12.62 17.79 6.55
C ALA A 224 12.42 17.46 5.07
N GLN A 225 13.04 16.37 4.58
CA GLN A 225 12.88 15.92 3.21
C GLN A 225 11.45 15.46 2.90
N VAL A 226 10.87 14.63 3.77
CA VAL A 226 9.48 14.16 3.65
C VAL A 226 8.52 15.35 3.74
N THR A 227 8.76 16.29 4.65
CA THR A 227 7.95 17.52 4.77
C THR A 227 7.98 18.33 3.47
N LYS A 228 9.14 18.46 2.83
CA LYS A 228 9.24 19.10 1.51
C LYS A 228 8.44 18.35 0.45
N MET A 229 8.58 17.03 0.37
CA MET A 229 7.81 16.20 -0.57
C MET A 229 6.30 16.32 -0.35
N ALA A 230 5.85 16.35 0.92
CA ALA A 230 4.45 16.52 1.26
C ALA A 230 3.90 17.87 0.76
N ASN A 231 4.67 18.95 0.92
CA ASN A 231 4.30 20.27 0.41
C ASN A 231 4.27 20.30 -1.13
N ASP A 232 5.25 19.69 -1.79
CA ASP A 232 5.29 19.59 -3.25
C ASP A 232 4.09 18.77 -3.79
N MET A 233 3.72 17.68 -3.11
CA MET A 233 2.52 16.91 -3.44
C MET A 233 1.24 17.71 -3.18
N ALA A 234 1.17 18.47 -2.09
CA ALA A 234 0.03 19.33 -1.76
C ALA A 234 -0.11 20.55 -2.70
N ALA A 235 0.86 20.83 -3.57
CA ALA A 235 0.70 21.83 -4.62
C ALA A 235 -0.26 21.37 -5.74
N LYS A 236 -0.49 20.05 -5.87
CA LYS A 236 -1.46 19.49 -6.82
C LYS A 236 -2.85 19.43 -6.20
N SER A 237 -3.84 20.08 -6.82
CA SER A 237 -5.22 20.14 -6.32
C SER A 237 -5.85 18.76 -6.14
N GLU A 238 -5.55 17.82 -7.02
CA GLU A 238 -6.02 16.43 -6.94
C GLU A 238 -5.54 15.74 -5.66
N ASN A 239 -4.26 15.87 -5.30
CA ASN A 239 -3.72 15.30 -4.08
C ASN A 239 -4.37 15.89 -2.83
N VAL A 240 -4.58 17.21 -2.82
CA VAL A 240 -5.26 17.92 -1.73
C VAL A 240 -6.70 17.43 -1.60
N LYS A 241 -7.41 17.31 -2.72
CA LYS A 241 -8.79 16.81 -2.76
C LYS A 241 -8.86 15.38 -2.20
N ASN A 242 -8.02 14.47 -2.69
CA ASN A 242 -8.00 13.08 -2.24
C ASN A 242 -7.67 12.97 -0.74
N ALA A 243 -6.68 13.72 -0.25
CA ALA A 243 -6.32 13.73 1.16
C ALA A 243 -7.45 14.30 2.04
N PHE A 244 -8.11 15.38 1.58
CA PHE A 244 -9.27 15.96 2.25
C PHE A 244 -10.44 14.98 2.34
N GLU A 245 -10.78 14.29 1.25
CA GLU A 245 -11.88 13.32 1.22
C GLU A 245 -11.62 12.14 2.18
N ASN A 246 -10.39 11.62 2.21
CA ASN A 246 -10.02 10.57 3.15
C ASN A 246 -10.10 11.04 4.62
N LEU A 247 -9.55 12.22 4.93
CA LEU A 247 -9.64 12.79 6.28
C LEU A 247 -11.09 13.05 6.72
N MET A 248 -11.93 13.56 5.80
CA MET A 248 -13.35 13.77 6.07
C MET A 248 -14.02 12.45 6.40
N THR A 249 -13.77 11.41 5.60
CA THR A 249 -14.28 10.06 5.82
C THR A 249 -13.86 9.52 7.19
N GLU A 250 -12.58 9.64 7.57
CA GLU A 250 -12.08 9.18 8.88
C GLU A 250 -12.77 9.90 10.04
N LYS A 251 -12.96 11.22 9.94
CA LYS A 251 -13.65 12.01 10.97
C LYS A 251 -15.13 11.65 11.06
N ILE A 252 -15.80 11.43 9.94
CA ILE A 252 -17.20 10.98 9.90
C ILE A 252 -17.34 9.62 10.59
N ILE A 253 -16.46 8.66 10.29
CA ILE A 253 -16.49 7.33 10.93
C ILE A 253 -16.23 7.42 12.42
N THR A 254 -15.28 8.26 12.84
CA THR A 254 -15.01 8.52 14.25
C THR A 254 -16.25 9.08 14.95
N GLU A 255 -16.96 10.01 14.31
CA GLU A 255 -18.20 10.58 14.83
C GLU A 255 -19.34 9.55 14.90
N PHE A 256 -19.44 8.66 13.90
CA PHE A 256 -20.36 7.52 13.96
C PHE A 256 -20.06 6.61 15.15
N GLN A 257 -18.78 6.27 15.35
CA GLN A 257 -18.33 5.37 16.40
C GLN A 257 -18.74 5.87 17.79
N LYS A 258 -18.63 7.19 18.02
CA LYS A 258 -19.09 7.84 19.26
C LYS A 258 -20.61 7.75 19.46
N ARG A 259 -21.40 7.85 18.37
CA ARG A 259 -22.87 7.85 18.44
C ARG A 259 -23.46 6.44 18.57
N ILE A 260 -22.85 5.43 17.95
CA ILE A 260 -23.41 4.08 17.90
C ILE A 260 -22.96 3.18 19.04
N ASN A 261 -21.89 3.54 19.76
CA ASN A 261 -21.31 2.77 20.86
C ASN A 261 -21.14 1.27 20.52
N PRO A 262 -20.21 0.92 19.61
CA PRO A 262 -20.12 -0.42 19.05
C PRO A 262 -19.74 -1.47 20.10
N THR A 263 -20.21 -2.70 19.89
CA THR A 263 -19.81 -3.84 20.72
C THR A 263 -18.44 -4.34 20.28
N ILE A 264 -17.50 -4.40 21.22
CA ILE A 264 -16.16 -4.96 20.97
C ILE A 264 -16.23 -6.48 21.05
N LYS A 265 -15.89 -7.16 19.95
CA LYS A 265 -15.79 -8.62 19.89
C LYS A 265 -14.33 -9.02 19.74
N LYS A 266 -13.83 -9.87 20.64
CA LYS A 266 -12.52 -10.50 20.49
C LYS A 266 -12.61 -11.57 19.40
N VAL A 267 -11.72 -11.49 18.42
CA VAL A 267 -11.61 -12.44 17.30
C VAL A 267 -10.18 -12.90 17.13
N THR A 268 -10.00 -14.05 16.51
CA THR A 268 -8.71 -14.54 16.02
C THR A 268 -8.30 -13.78 14.76
N PHE A 269 -7.02 -13.89 14.37
CA PHE A 269 -6.56 -13.28 13.12
C PHE A 269 -7.24 -13.92 11.91
N GLU A 270 -7.46 -15.24 11.93
CA GLU A 270 -8.18 -15.97 10.88
C GLU A 270 -9.62 -15.46 10.73
N GLU A 271 -10.37 -15.34 11.84
CA GLU A 271 -11.73 -14.78 11.82
C GLU A 271 -11.76 -13.33 11.32
N PHE A 272 -10.74 -12.53 11.66
CA PHE A 272 -10.61 -11.16 11.17
C PHE A 272 -10.40 -11.13 9.65
N ILE A 273 -9.51 -11.98 9.12
CA ILE A 273 -9.29 -12.09 7.66
C ILE A 273 -10.54 -12.59 6.93
N GLU A 274 -11.29 -13.54 7.49
CA GLU A 274 -12.57 -13.98 6.91
C GLU A 274 -13.58 -12.82 6.83
N SER A 275 -13.61 -11.95 7.84
CA SER A 275 -14.51 -10.77 7.84
C SER A 275 -14.19 -9.76 6.72
N LEU A 276 -12.95 -9.74 6.21
CA LEU A 276 -12.54 -8.92 5.06
C LEU A 276 -12.98 -9.52 3.71
N GLN A 277 -13.21 -10.84 3.65
CA GLN A 277 -13.61 -11.54 2.43
C GLN A 277 -15.11 -11.39 2.11
N ASP A 278 -15.90 -10.97 3.10
CA ASP A 278 -17.28 -10.50 2.95
C ASP A 278 -17.34 -9.10 2.27
N LYS A 279 -16.47 -8.88 1.27
CA LYS A 279 -16.78 -7.99 0.14
C LYS A 279 -18.17 -8.38 -0.36
N PRO A 280 -19.01 -7.45 -0.85
CA PRO A 280 -20.22 -7.80 -1.56
C PRO A 280 -19.82 -8.57 -2.83
N THR A 281 -19.62 -9.87 -2.69
CA THR A 281 -19.53 -10.81 -3.80
C THR A 281 -20.95 -10.94 -4.29
N ILE A 282 -21.17 -10.44 -5.50
CA ILE A 282 -22.33 -10.73 -6.32
C ILE A 282 -22.40 -12.25 -6.39
N LYS A 283 -23.27 -12.86 -5.58
CA LYS A 283 -23.77 -14.20 -5.85
C LYS A 283 -24.50 -14.08 -7.18
N LYS A 284 -23.82 -14.46 -8.27
CA LYS A 284 -24.52 -14.87 -9.49
C LYS A 284 -25.38 -16.06 -9.07
N GLU A 285 -26.64 -15.79 -8.74
CA GLU A 285 -27.65 -16.84 -8.70
C GLU A 285 -27.68 -17.46 -10.09
N ASN A 286 -27.06 -18.63 -10.23
CA ASN A 286 -27.35 -19.52 -11.32
C ASN A 286 -28.82 -19.93 -11.18
N LYS A 287 -29.70 -19.19 -11.88
CA LYS A 287 -31.01 -19.70 -12.26
C LYS A 287 -30.80 -20.84 -13.25
N THR A 288 -30.55 -22.04 -12.73
CA THR A 288 -30.82 -23.26 -13.47
C THR A 288 -32.34 -23.39 -13.57
N LYS A 289 -32.83 -23.14 -14.80
CA LYS A 289 -34.15 -23.59 -15.26
C LYS A 289 -34.27 -25.10 -14.98
N ASN A 290 -35.40 -25.48 -14.40
CA ASN A 290 -36.13 -26.70 -14.73
C ASN A 290 -37.61 -26.36 -14.68
#